data_AF-A0A2R6EMR3-F1
#
_entry.id   AF-A0A2R6EMR3-F1
#
_cell.length_a   1.000
_cell.length_b   1.000
_cell.length_c   1.000
_cell.angle_alpha   90.00
_cell.angle_beta   90.00
_cell.angle_gamma   90.00
#
_symmetry.space_group_name_H-M   'P 1'
#
loop_
_entity.id
_entity.type
_entity.pdbx_description
1 polymer ?
#
loop_
_entity_poly.entity_id
_entity_poly.type
_entity_poly.pdbx_seq_one_letter_code
_entity_poly.pdbx_strand_id
1 'polypeptide(L)'
;MERPVSAKCLTPPGAAASESDIITVALDESVRRVTQNWRRAAGGLPSRLAVIAVGEIERSAVADGRSGPTGPPSNVSTASISSPGDLTGLGIKLSQCLSSWSGDAKPTAVHFDSLTTLLQFADLKRVFQFVHVVTGRIESAGAVGYFHLDPAAHDEQTVATLRSIFDGVYEYGSDGWRQP
;
A
#
# COMPACT_ATOMS: atom_id res chain seq x y z
N MET A 1 11.62 15.04 10.62
CA MET A 1 11.48 14.02 11.68
C MET A 1 11.03 12.74 11.01
N GLU A 2 11.93 11.78 10.81
CA GLU A 2 11.61 10.53 10.10
C GLU A 2 10.66 9.70 10.98
N ARG A 3 9.44 9.44 10.50
CA ARG A 3 8.47 8.59 11.19
C ARG A 3 9.09 7.19 11.37
N PRO A 4 9.10 6.61 12.59
CA PRO A 4 9.70 5.31 12.81
C PRO A 4 9.00 4.24 11.96
N VAL A 5 9.81 3.48 11.22
CA VAL A 5 9.41 2.38 10.32
C VAL A 5 8.52 1.33 11.01
N SER A 6 8.58 1.22 12.34
CA SER A 6 7.78 0.31 13.17
C SER A 6 6.28 0.64 13.24
N ALA A 7 5.85 1.84 12.82
CA ALA A 7 4.45 2.24 12.82
C ALA A 7 3.71 1.87 11.51
N LYS A 8 4.29 1.01 10.67
CA LYS A 8 3.59 0.38 9.54
C LYS A 8 3.50 -1.10 9.88
N CYS A 9 2.30 -1.59 10.17
CA CYS A 9 2.08 -3.04 10.19
C CYS A 9 2.33 -3.48 8.75
N LEU A 10 3.51 -4.03 8.47
CA LEU A 10 3.94 -4.37 7.11
C LEU A 10 3.40 -5.74 6.70
N THR A 11 3.06 -6.60 7.66
CA THR A 11 2.56 -7.95 7.43
C THR A 11 1.17 -8.12 8.04
N PRO A 12 0.29 -8.93 7.43
CA PRO A 12 -0.94 -9.31 8.08
C PRO A 12 -0.67 -10.08 9.39
N PRO A 13 -1.54 -9.94 10.41
CA PRO A 13 -1.39 -10.66 11.67
C PRO A 13 -1.24 -12.16 11.44
N GLY A 14 -0.13 -12.74 11.89
CA GLY A 14 0.13 -14.18 11.84
C GLY A 14 0.81 -14.72 10.57
N ALA A 15 1.19 -13.89 9.59
CA ALA A 15 1.92 -14.35 8.40
C ALA A 15 3.37 -13.85 8.37
N ALA A 16 4.31 -14.74 7.98
CA ALA A 16 5.67 -14.33 7.68
C ALA A 16 5.69 -13.53 6.37
N ALA A 17 6.55 -12.50 6.32
CA ALA A 17 6.71 -11.66 5.12
C ALA A 17 6.93 -12.50 3.86
N SER A 18 7.79 -13.51 3.93
CA SER A 18 8.16 -14.38 2.81
C SER A 18 7.03 -15.28 2.31
N GLU A 19 5.94 -15.43 3.05
CA GLU A 19 4.80 -16.31 2.70
C GLU A 19 3.61 -15.54 2.13
N SER A 20 3.68 -14.21 2.12
CA SER A 20 2.61 -13.34 1.63
C SER A 20 3.01 -12.60 0.38
N ASP A 21 2.03 -12.24 -0.43
CA ASP A 21 2.17 -11.31 -1.54
C ASP A 21 1.72 -9.91 -1.10
N ILE A 22 2.50 -8.90 -1.41
CA ILE A 22 2.28 -7.53 -0.92
C ILE A 22 2.14 -6.55 -2.07
N ILE A 23 1.04 -5.81 -2.09
CA ILE A 23 0.87 -4.64 -2.94
C ILE A 23 1.03 -3.40 -2.08
N THR A 24 2.03 -2.55 -2.36
CA THR A 24 2.23 -1.27 -1.66
C THR A 24 1.86 -0.12 -2.59
N VAL A 25 0.88 0.69 -2.16
CA VAL A 25 0.64 2.02 -2.72
C VAL A 25 1.51 3.00 -1.93
N ALA A 26 2.46 3.60 -2.63
CA ALA A 26 3.49 4.48 -2.08
C ALA A 26 3.33 5.89 -2.67
N LEU A 27 2.51 6.72 -2.03
CA LEU A 27 2.28 8.12 -2.41
C LEU A 27 3.36 9.05 -1.88
N ASP A 28 3.90 8.76 -0.70
CA ASP A 28 4.93 9.58 -0.04
C ASP A 28 6.32 8.91 -0.04
N GLU A 29 6.38 7.63 -0.43
CA GLU A 29 7.58 6.81 -0.36
C GLU A 29 8.10 6.43 -1.76
N SER A 30 9.43 6.38 -1.91
CA SER A 30 10.05 5.82 -3.12
C SER A 30 10.10 4.29 -3.08
N VAL A 31 10.12 3.64 -4.24
CA VAL A 31 10.26 2.17 -4.36
C VAL A 31 11.49 1.65 -3.59
N ARG A 32 12.60 2.39 -3.62
CA ARG A 32 13.81 2.08 -2.86
C ARG A 32 13.55 2.09 -1.35
N ARG A 33 12.78 3.07 -0.85
CA ARG A 33 12.46 3.16 0.57
C ARG A 33 11.54 2.01 1.00
N VAL A 34 10.53 1.69 0.20
CA VAL A 34 9.63 0.54 0.44
C VAL A 34 10.42 -0.76 0.53
N THR A 35 11.26 -1.06 -0.47
CA THR A 35 12.08 -2.29 -0.48
C THR A 35 13.10 -2.33 0.65
N GLN A 36 13.71 -1.18 1.01
CA GLN A 36 14.63 -1.09 2.14
C GLN A 36 13.93 -1.29 3.49
N ASN A 37 12.72 -0.77 3.66
CA ASN A 37 11.92 -0.96 4.86
C ASN A 37 11.61 -2.44 5.09
N TRP A 38 11.18 -3.15 4.04
CA TRP A 38 10.94 -4.60 4.11
C TRP A 38 12.17 -5.37 4.56
N ARG A 39 13.33 -5.11 3.94
CA ARG A 39 14.60 -5.76 4.33
C ARG A 39 14.99 -5.48 5.77
N ARG A 40 14.77 -4.26 6.26
CA ARG A 40 15.12 -3.86 7.63
C ARG A 40 14.16 -4.42 8.67
N ALA A 41 12.86 -4.38 8.41
CA ALA A 41 11.83 -4.71 9.39
C ALA A 41 11.51 -6.21 9.42
N ALA A 42 11.50 -6.87 8.26
CA ALA A 42 11.10 -8.27 8.14
C ALA A 42 12.26 -9.21 7.77
N GLY A 43 13.50 -8.71 7.70
CA GLY A 43 14.68 -9.49 7.34
C GLY A 43 14.75 -9.92 5.87
N GLY A 44 13.79 -9.49 5.03
CA GLY A 44 13.68 -9.93 3.64
C GLY A 44 12.55 -9.23 2.89
N LEU A 45 12.40 -9.59 1.61
CA LEU A 45 11.26 -9.18 0.79
C LEU A 45 10.13 -10.22 0.90
N PRO A 46 8.88 -9.81 0.64
CA PRO A 46 7.78 -10.76 0.53
C PRO A 46 7.91 -11.67 -0.69
N SER A 47 7.04 -12.68 -0.79
CA SER A 47 7.02 -13.63 -1.91
C SER A 47 6.94 -12.90 -3.26
N ARG A 48 6.01 -11.96 -3.37
CA ARG A 48 5.93 -10.97 -4.44
C ARG A 48 5.66 -9.60 -3.84
N LEU A 49 6.28 -8.58 -4.41
CA LEU A 49 6.07 -7.18 -4.03
C LEU A 49 5.69 -6.37 -5.27
N ALA A 50 4.49 -5.81 -5.30
CA ALA A 50 4.11 -4.80 -6.27
C ALA A 50 4.17 -3.44 -5.60
N VAL A 51 4.84 -2.47 -6.22
CA VAL A 51 4.88 -1.08 -5.71
C VAL A 51 4.24 -0.15 -6.74
N ILE A 52 3.16 0.53 -6.35
CA ILE A 52 2.51 1.57 -7.13
C ILE A 52 2.96 2.91 -6.56
N ALA A 53 3.79 3.65 -7.29
CA ALA A 53 4.39 4.91 -6.84
C ALA A 53 3.96 6.12 -7.69
N VAL A 54 4.13 7.32 -7.16
CA VAL A 54 3.86 8.56 -7.90
C VAL A 54 5.08 8.98 -8.73
N GLY A 55 4.84 9.43 -9.96
CA GLY A 55 5.88 9.95 -10.86
C GLY A 55 6.30 8.97 -11.95
N GLU A 56 7.31 9.30 -12.74
CA GLU A 56 7.78 8.39 -13.78
C GLU A 56 8.47 7.18 -13.14
N ILE A 57 8.07 5.97 -13.56
CA ILE A 57 8.84 4.76 -13.26
C ILE A 57 10.20 5.00 -13.92
N GLU A 58 11.29 5.07 -13.14
CA GLU A 58 12.60 4.73 -13.69
C GLU A 58 12.44 3.31 -14.23
N ARG A 59 12.22 3.20 -15.54
CA ARG A 59 11.84 2.00 -16.27
C ARG A 59 12.83 0.88 -15.97
N SER A 60 12.63 0.16 -14.88
CA SER A 60 13.33 -1.08 -14.58
C SER A 60 12.50 -2.21 -15.16
N ALA A 61 12.77 -2.42 -16.45
CA ALA A 61 12.66 -3.66 -17.21
C ALA A 61 11.61 -4.69 -16.72
N VAL A 62 10.36 -4.49 -17.15
CA VAL A 62 9.50 -5.61 -17.56
C VAL A 62 9.46 -5.66 -19.09
N ALA A 63 10.60 -5.94 -19.69
CA ALA A 63 10.69 -6.46 -21.05
C ALA A 63 12.02 -7.19 -21.21
N ASP A 64 11.91 -8.49 -21.51
CA ASP A 64 12.95 -9.36 -22.06
C ASP A 64 14.13 -9.78 -21.16
N GLY A 65 14.05 -11.01 -20.63
CA GLY A 65 14.99 -12.08 -20.97
C GLY A 65 16.51 -11.96 -20.77
N ARG A 66 17.08 -10.85 -20.28
CA ARG A 66 18.53 -10.75 -19.96
C ARG A 66 18.78 -9.84 -18.76
N SER A 67 18.97 -10.43 -17.59
CA SER A 67 19.34 -9.73 -16.35
C SER A 67 20.82 -9.29 -16.37
N GLY A 68 21.06 -7.99 -16.21
CA GLY A 68 22.28 -7.44 -15.60
C GLY A 68 22.07 -7.21 -14.09
N PRO A 69 23.12 -7.04 -13.27
CA PRO A 69 23.06 -7.16 -11.81
C PRO A 69 22.46 -5.95 -11.05
N THR A 70 21.81 -4.99 -11.73
CA THR A 70 21.42 -3.69 -11.14
C THR A 70 19.91 -3.41 -11.15
N GLY A 71 19.08 -4.38 -11.58
CA GLY A 71 17.61 -4.26 -11.54
C GLY A 71 17.00 -4.65 -10.18
N PRO A 72 15.75 -4.26 -9.88
CA PRO A 72 15.01 -4.81 -8.76
C PRO A 72 14.94 -6.35 -8.89
N PRO A 73 14.91 -7.09 -7.77
CA PRO A 73 14.86 -8.55 -7.82
C PRO A 73 13.59 -9.01 -8.55
N SER A 74 13.64 -10.18 -9.19
CA SER A 74 12.59 -10.69 -10.11
C SER A 74 11.20 -10.82 -9.48
N ASN A 75 11.09 -10.77 -8.15
CA ASN A 75 9.84 -10.81 -7.41
C ASN A 75 9.28 -9.41 -7.05
N VAL A 76 9.88 -8.33 -7.56
CA VAL A 76 9.42 -6.96 -7.37
C VAL A 76 8.93 -6.39 -8.70
N SER A 77 7.66 -5.98 -8.76
CA SER A 77 7.09 -5.24 -9.89
C SER A 77 6.77 -3.80 -9.48
N THR A 78 6.88 -2.88 -10.42
CA THR A 78 6.62 -1.45 -10.19
C THR A 78 5.61 -0.92 -11.19
N ALA A 79 4.66 -0.13 -10.72
CA ALA A 79 3.76 0.66 -11.54
C ALA A 79 3.81 2.12 -11.09
N SER A 80 3.45 3.05 -11.97
CA SER A 80 3.30 4.45 -11.61
C SER A 80 1.91 5.00 -11.86
N ILE A 81 1.63 6.07 -11.13
CA ILE A 81 0.53 7.00 -11.35
C ILE A 81 1.08 8.41 -11.56
N SER A 82 0.32 9.25 -12.26
CA SER A 82 0.77 10.57 -12.69
C SER A 82 0.86 11.57 -11.54
N SER A 83 0.01 11.41 -10.51
CA SER A 83 -0.03 12.22 -9.30
C SER A 83 -0.78 11.48 -8.19
N PRO A 84 -0.69 11.89 -6.91
CA PRO A 84 -1.51 11.29 -5.85
C PRO A 84 -3.01 11.49 -6.07
N GLY A 85 -3.41 12.54 -6.80
CA GLY A 85 -4.81 12.81 -7.17
C GLY A 85 -5.33 11.98 -8.35
N ASP A 86 -4.48 11.17 -8.99
CA ASP A 86 -4.86 10.26 -10.08
C ASP A 86 -5.54 8.99 -9.53
N LEU A 87 -6.70 9.18 -8.89
CA LEU A 87 -7.48 8.11 -8.28
C LEU A 87 -7.90 7.04 -9.30
N THR A 88 -8.16 7.45 -10.54
CA THR A 88 -8.51 6.54 -11.63
C THR A 88 -7.32 5.66 -11.99
N GLY A 89 -6.15 6.26 -12.26
CA GLY A 89 -4.92 5.52 -12.56
C GLY A 89 -4.55 4.57 -11.43
N LEU A 90 -4.62 5.04 -10.18
CA LEU A 90 -4.35 4.23 -9.01
C LEU A 90 -5.31 3.04 -8.89
N GLY A 91 -6.62 3.26 -9.03
CA GLY A 91 -7.62 2.20 -8.98
C GLY A 91 -7.43 1.15 -10.07
N ILE A 92 -7.06 1.57 -11.29
CA ILE A 92 -6.75 0.65 -12.39
C ILE A 92 -5.52 -0.21 -12.06
N LYS A 93 -4.41 0.41 -11.64
CA LYS A 93 -3.17 -0.31 -11.32
C LYS A 93 -3.37 -1.30 -10.17
N LEU A 94 -4.05 -0.87 -9.11
CA LEU A 94 -4.34 -1.73 -7.98
C LEU A 94 -5.21 -2.93 -8.39
N SER A 95 -6.25 -2.69 -9.20
CA SER A 95 -7.06 -3.79 -9.73
C SER A 95 -6.27 -4.75 -10.62
N GLN A 96 -5.37 -4.25 -11.47
CA GLN A 96 -4.50 -5.11 -12.28
C GLN A 96 -3.61 -5.99 -11.40
N CYS A 97 -3.03 -5.44 -10.34
CA CYS A 97 -2.23 -6.22 -9.38
C CYS A 97 -3.08 -7.28 -8.67
N LEU A 98 -4.24 -6.89 -8.11
CA LEU A 98 -5.15 -7.82 -7.41
C LEU A 98 -5.61 -8.95 -8.33
N SER A 99 -6.05 -8.64 -9.56
CA SER A 99 -6.48 -9.65 -10.53
C SER A 99 -5.33 -10.54 -11.01
N SER A 100 -4.10 -10.02 -11.07
CA SER A 100 -2.94 -10.83 -11.48
C SER A 100 -2.53 -11.87 -10.42
N TRP A 101 -2.91 -11.66 -9.16
CA TRP A 101 -2.56 -12.53 -8.02
C TRP A 101 -3.77 -13.28 -7.46
N SER A 102 -4.97 -13.01 -7.97
CA SER A 102 -6.19 -13.68 -7.53
C SER A 102 -6.16 -15.16 -7.90
N GLY A 103 -6.49 -16.03 -6.95
CA GLY A 103 -6.50 -17.49 -7.16
C GLY A 103 -5.17 -18.18 -6.83
N ASP A 104 -4.14 -17.41 -6.47
CA ASP A 104 -2.92 -17.98 -5.90
C ASP A 104 -3.16 -18.43 -4.45
N ALA A 105 -2.48 -19.51 -4.02
CA ALA A 105 -2.68 -20.09 -2.70
C ALA A 105 -2.11 -19.22 -1.54
N LYS A 106 -1.44 -18.11 -1.85
CA LYS A 106 -0.76 -17.27 -0.87
C LYS A 106 -1.64 -16.09 -0.45
N PRO A 107 -1.63 -15.71 0.84
CA PRO A 107 -2.34 -14.54 1.30
C PRO A 107 -1.78 -13.27 0.64
N THR A 108 -2.69 -12.40 0.19
CA THR A 108 -2.33 -11.09 -0.38
C THR A 108 -2.71 -9.98 0.61
N ALA A 109 -1.79 -9.05 0.84
CA ALA A 109 -2.08 -7.82 1.58
C ALA A 109 -1.80 -6.58 0.74
N VAL A 110 -2.67 -5.58 0.88
CA VAL A 110 -2.54 -4.26 0.24
C VAL A 110 -2.21 -3.24 1.32
N HIS A 111 -1.10 -2.52 1.15
CA HIS A 111 -0.67 -1.47 2.06
C HIS A 111 -0.80 -0.12 1.36
N PHE A 112 -1.69 0.71 1.87
CA PHE A 112 -1.90 2.08 1.44
C PHE A 112 -1.22 3.03 2.41
N ASP A 113 -0.16 3.71 1.95
CA ASP A 113 0.76 4.43 2.84
C ASP A 113 0.21 5.71 3.47
N SER A 114 -0.67 6.44 2.78
CA SER A 114 -1.21 7.70 3.28
C SER A 114 -2.51 8.13 2.59
N LEU A 115 -3.65 7.92 3.26
CA LEU A 115 -4.92 8.57 2.92
C LEU A 115 -4.84 10.08 3.15
N THR A 116 -4.00 10.53 4.09
CA THR A 116 -3.72 11.96 4.30
C THR A 116 -3.16 12.60 3.03
N THR A 117 -2.33 11.88 2.26
CA THR A 117 -1.83 12.38 0.99
C THR A 117 -2.93 12.42 -0.06
N LEU A 118 -3.80 11.41 -0.16
CA LEU A 118 -4.95 11.51 -1.06
C LEU A 118 -5.82 12.75 -0.79
N LEU A 119 -6.12 13.03 0.48
CA LEU A 119 -6.93 14.17 0.89
C LEU A 119 -6.27 15.54 0.60
N GLN A 120 -4.96 15.60 0.41
CA GLN A 120 -4.27 16.81 -0.04
C GLN A 120 -4.46 17.09 -1.53
N PHE A 121 -4.78 16.08 -2.35
CA PHE A 121 -4.87 16.18 -3.80
C PHE A 121 -6.30 15.96 -4.34
N ALA A 122 -7.22 15.46 -3.52
CA ALA A 122 -8.62 15.25 -3.85
C ALA A 122 -9.51 15.53 -2.64
N ASP A 123 -10.74 15.99 -2.90
CA ASP A 123 -11.71 16.24 -1.85
C ASP A 123 -12.16 14.95 -1.14
N LEU A 124 -12.64 15.09 0.10
CA LEU A 124 -13.10 13.98 0.95
C LEU A 124 -14.11 13.08 0.24
N LYS A 125 -15.05 13.65 -0.53
CA LYS A 125 -16.08 12.86 -1.21
C LYS A 125 -15.46 11.93 -2.24
N ARG A 126 -14.53 12.44 -3.06
CA ARG A 126 -13.80 11.64 -4.06
C ARG A 126 -12.92 10.58 -3.40
N VAL A 127 -12.21 10.93 -2.33
CA VAL A 127 -11.37 9.98 -1.58
C VAL A 127 -12.24 8.88 -0.94
N PHE A 128 -13.34 9.25 -0.29
CA PHE A 128 -14.27 8.30 0.31
C PHE A 128 -14.80 7.30 -0.73
N GLN A 129 -15.31 7.79 -1.86
CA GLN A 129 -15.81 6.94 -2.94
C GLN A 129 -14.73 6.00 -3.48
N PHE A 130 -13.52 6.53 -3.70
CA PHE A 130 -12.38 5.75 -4.16
C PHE A 130 -12.01 4.65 -3.17
N VAL A 131 -11.82 5.00 -1.89
CA VAL A 131 -11.45 4.04 -0.84
C VAL A 131 -12.52 2.97 -0.69
N HIS A 132 -13.80 3.34 -0.67
CA HIS A 132 -14.91 2.40 -0.60
C HIS A 132 -14.94 1.40 -1.77
N VAL A 133 -14.68 1.87 -3.00
CA VAL A 133 -14.58 0.97 -4.16
C VAL A 133 -13.35 0.07 -4.07
N VAL A 134 -12.23 0.59 -3.59
CA VAL A 134 -10.98 -0.17 -3.45
C VAL A 134 -11.10 -1.23 -2.37
N THR A 135 -11.67 -0.94 -1.21
CA THR A 135 -11.86 -1.93 -0.15
C THR A 135 -12.72 -3.09 -0.61
N GLY A 136 -13.84 -2.83 -1.30
CA GLY A 136 -14.67 -3.89 -1.88
C GLY A 136 -13.93 -4.76 -2.90
N ARG A 137 -12.98 -4.20 -3.66
CA ARG A 137 -12.13 -4.98 -4.60
C ARG A 137 -11.08 -5.82 -3.89
N ILE A 138 -10.49 -5.30 -2.81
CA ILE A 138 -9.55 -6.04 -1.96
C ILE A 138 -10.25 -7.25 -1.33
N GLU A 139 -11.43 -7.02 -0.77
CA GLU A 139 -12.27 -8.07 -0.18
C GLU A 139 -12.66 -9.13 -1.22
N SER A 140 -13.13 -8.69 -2.41
CA SER A 140 -13.50 -9.61 -3.51
C SER A 140 -12.32 -10.47 -4.00
N ALA A 141 -11.09 -10.02 -3.80
CA ALA A 141 -9.88 -10.77 -4.13
C ALA A 141 -9.39 -11.68 -3.00
N GLY A 142 -10.08 -11.72 -1.85
CA GLY A 142 -9.64 -12.45 -0.65
C GLY A 142 -8.38 -11.86 0.00
N ALA A 143 -8.09 -10.59 -0.27
CA ALA A 143 -6.94 -9.88 0.26
C ALA A 143 -7.30 -9.06 1.51
N VAL A 144 -6.29 -8.62 2.26
CA VAL A 144 -6.47 -7.73 3.42
C VAL A 144 -5.89 -6.35 3.09
N GLY A 145 -6.61 -5.28 3.43
CA GLY A 145 -6.19 -3.90 3.18
C GLY A 145 -5.78 -3.16 4.44
N TYR A 146 -4.58 -2.59 4.46
CA TYR A 146 -4.06 -1.72 5.52
C TYR A 146 -3.97 -0.29 5.01
N PHE A 147 -4.69 0.62 5.64
CA PHE A 147 -4.75 2.02 5.25
C PHE A 147 -4.28 2.92 6.38
N HIS A 148 -3.45 3.89 6.03
CA HIS A 148 -2.82 4.79 6.98
C HIS A 148 -3.39 6.20 6.84
N LEU A 149 -3.80 6.77 7.97
CA LEU A 149 -4.30 8.14 8.07
C LEU A 149 -3.58 8.81 9.24
N ASP A 150 -3.17 10.07 9.08
CA ASP A 150 -2.75 10.91 10.19
C ASP A 150 -3.99 11.66 10.73
N PRO A 151 -4.56 11.27 11.88
CA PRO A 151 -5.78 11.89 12.38
C PRO A 151 -5.57 13.34 12.85
N ALA A 152 -4.33 13.75 13.17
CA ALA A 152 -4.05 15.13 13.57
C ALA A 152 -4.04 16.11 12.38
N ALA A 153 -3.99 15.59 11.15
CA ALA A 153 -4.00 16.39 9.94
C ALA A 153 -5.40 16.75 9.43
N HIS A 154 -6.46 16.18 10.03
CA HIS A 154 -7.84 16.31 9.57
C HIS A 154 -8.77 16.62 10.73
N ASP A 155 -9.92 17.21 10.43
CA ASP A 155 -10.99 17.39 11.41
C ASP A 155 -11.65 16.06 11.81
N GLU A 156 -12.30 16.04 12.97
CA GLU A 156 -12.95 14.84 13.53
C GLU A 156 -14.00 14.25 12.59
N GLN A 157 -14.73 15.09 11.84
CA GLN A 157 -15.77 14.63 10.92
C GLN A 157 -15.18 13.89 9.72
N THR A 158 -14.08 14.41 9.15
CA THR A 158 -13.32 13.76 8.08
C THR A 158 -12.78 12.40 8.53
N VAL A 159 -12.17 12.36 9.72
CA VAL A 159 -11.64 11.11 10.30
C VAL A 159 -12.77 10.10 10.53
N ALA A 160 -13.88 10.51 11.15
CA ALA A 160 -15.03 9.64 11.40
C ALA A 160 -15.65 9.09 10.11
N THR A 161 -15.74 9.93 9.08
CA THR A 161 -16.29 9.54 7.76
C THR A 161 -15.42 8.48 7.09
N LEU A 162 -14.09 8.59 7.15
CA LEU A 162 -13.22 7.56 6.58
C LEU A 162 -13.19 6.28 7.43
N ARG A 163 -13.23 6.41 8.76
CA ARG A 163 -13.26 5.27 9.69
C ARG A 163 -14.42 4.32 9.40
N SER A 164 -15.58 4.84 8.98
CA SER A 164 -16.77 4.02 8.71
C SER A 164 -16.62 3.05 7.53
N ILE A 165 -15.54 3.15 6.75
CA ILE A 165 -15.27 2.23 5.62
C ILE A 165 -14.54 0.95 6.10
N PHE A 166 -13.87 1.00 7.24
CA PHE A 166 -12.94 -0.05 7.67
C PHE A 166 -13.54 -0.92 8.77
N ASP A 167 -13.25 -2.22 8.72
CA ASP A 167 -13.71 -3.21 9.71
C ASP A 167 -13.01 -3.07 11.07
N GLY A 168 -11.84 -2.41 11.10
CA GLY A 168 -11.06 -2.18 12.30
C GLY A 168 -10.15 -0.98 12.15
N VAL A 169 -9.99 -0.23 13.24
CA VAL A 169 -9.11 0.93 13.32
C VAL A 169 -8.10 0.67 14.42
N TYR A 170 -6.83 0.96 14.13
CA TYR A 170 -5.77 0.90 15.13
C TYR A 170 -5.09 2.27 15.19
N GLU A 171 -4.87 2.75 16.40
CA GLU A 171 -4.16 3.99 16.68
C GLU A 171 -2.80 3.67 17.26
N TYR A 172 -1.77 4.37 16.78
CA TYR A 172 -0.42 4.24 17.32
C TYR A 172 -0.20 5.33 18.37
N GLY A 173 -0.13 4.91 19.63
CA GLY A 173 0.17 5.79 20.77
C GLY A 173 1.60 5.61 21.30
N SER A 174 1.89 6.25 22.43
CA SER A 174 3.17 6.12 23.15
C SER A 174 3.49 4.67 23.53
N ASP A 175 2.45 3.86 23.71
CA ASP A 175 2.53 2.49 24.24
C ASP A 175 2.36 1.43 23.13
N GLY A 176 2.39 1.84 21.86
CA GLY A 176 2.20 0.99 20.68
C GLY A 176 0.80 1.07 20.06
N TRP A 177 0.46 0.07 19.25
CA TRP A 177 -0.84 -0.02 18.58
C TRP A 177 -1.95 -0.39 19.55
N ARG A 178 -3.04 0.36 19.53
CA ARG A 178 -4.27 0.11 20.29
C ARG A 178 -5.47 0.18 19.37
N GLN A 179 -6.44 -0.68 19.60
CA GLN A 179 -7.77 -0.51 19.01
C GLN A 179 -8.55 0.45 19.93
N PRO A 180 -8.99 1.61 19.43
CA PRO A 180 -9.79 2.55 20.21
C PRO A 180 -11.19 2.03 20.51
#